data_AF-A0A8D8K3Y9-F1
#
_entry.id   AF-A0A8D8K3Y9-F1
#
_cell.length_a   1.000
_cell.length_b   1.000
_cell.length_c   1.000
_cell.angle_alpha   90.00
_cell.angle_beta   90.00
_cell.angle_gamma   90.00
#
_symmetry.space_group_name_H-M   'P 1'
#
loop_
_entity.id
_entity.type
_entity.pdbx_description
1 polymer ?
#
loop_
_entity_poly.entity_id
_entity_poly.type
_entity_poly.pdbx_seq_one_letter_code
_entity_poly.pdbx_strand_id
1 'polypeptide(L)'
;MFHYNSLPRAEVARFETPYTENLVEVCLDDLSVNPTGDPTWSPVHCVMPGRYREFADRIRNLTIFEDDVWIVTFPKAGTTWTQEMVWLIDHDLDYEMTSKVILKERSIYLE
;
A
#
# COMPACT_ATOMS: atom_id res chain seq x y z
N MET A 1 -7.40 -11.20 -11.15
CA MET A 1 -6.70 -12.25 -10.39
C MET A 1 -5.24 -11.88 -10.34
N PHE A 2 -4.55 -12.18 -9.25
CA PHE A 2 -3.11 -11.94 -9.13
C PHE A 2 -2.34 -13.24 -9.39
N HIS A 3 -1.18 -13.12 -10.03
CA HIS A 3 -0.15 -14.16 -9.97
C HIS A 3 1.09 -13.62 -9.27
N TYR A 4 1.93 -14.54 -8.79
CA TYR A 4 3.10 -14.21 -8.00
C TYR A 4 4.32 -14.95 -8.51
N ASN A 5 5.39 -14.21 -8.82
CA ASN A 5 6.66 -14.81 -9.17
C ASN A 5 7.62 -14.78 -7.98
N SER A 6 8.44 -15.82 -7.86
CA SER A 6 9.58 -15.79 -6.95
C SER A 6 10.67 -14.93 -7.55
N LEU A 7 11.25 -14.04 -6.75
CA LEU A 7 12.39 -13.26 -7.20
C LEU A 7 13.63 -14.17 -7.38
N PRO A 8 14.50 -13.89 -8.38
CA PRO A 8 15.74 -14.64 -8.56
C PRO A 8 16.61 -14.57 -7.30
N ARG A 9 17.11 -15.72 -6.85
CA ARG A 9 17.92 -15.83 -5.62
C ARG A 9 19.13 -14.87 -5.60
N ALA A 10 19.73 -14.60 -6.75
CA ALA A 10 20.86 -13.67 -6.86
C ALA A 10 20.49 -12.22 -6.56
N GLU A 11 19.26 -11.80 -6.89
CA GLU A 11 18.77 -10.46 -6.58
C GLU A 11 18.35 -10.35 -5.12
N VAL A 12 17.65 -11.37 -4.61
CA VAL A 12 17.21 -11.44 -3.21
C VAL A 12 18.41 -11.45 -2.25
N ALA A 13 19.46 -12.21 -2.57
CA ALA A 13 20.69 -12.29 -1.78
C ALA A 13 21.37 -10.94 -1.51
N ARG A 14 21.15 -9.93 -2.36
CA ARG A 14 21.71 -8.58 -2.16
C ARG A 14 21.03 -7.81 -1.03
N PHE A 15 19.84 -8.23 -0.64
CA PHE A 15 18.99 -7.60 0.37
C PHE A 15 18.60 -8.58 1.50
N GLU A 16 19.20 -9.77 1.51
CA GLU A 16 19.00 -10.78 2.55
C GLU A 16 19.63 -10.33 3.88
N THR A 17 18.80 -10.30 4.89
CA THR A 17 19.15 -10.12 6.30
C THR A 17 18.50 -11.27 7.06
N PRO A 18 18.93 -11.56 8.31
CA PRO A 18 18.29 -12.58 9.14
C PRO A 18 16.77 -12.38 9.36
N TYR A 19 16.25 -11.19 9.04
CA TYR A 19 14.84 -10.81 9.20
C TYR A 19 14.13 -10.55 7.87
N THR A 20 14.78 -10.80 6.73
CA THR A 20 14.17 -10.56 5.41
C THR A 20 13.07 -11.59 5.16
N GLU A 21 11.83 -11.13 5.02
CA GLU A 21 10.72 -11.97 4.56
C GLU A 21 10.91 -12.37 3.09
N ASN A 22 10.30 -13.49 2.68
CA ASN A 22 10.32 -13.93 1.29
C ASN A 22 9.65 -12.88 0.39
N LEU A 23 10.44 -12.12 -0.37
CA LEU A 23 9.92 -11.14 -1.33
C LEU A 23 9.37 -11.84 -2.58
N VAL A 24 8.29 -11.28 -3.14
CA VAL A 24 7.60 -11.83 -4.32
C VAL A 24 7.25 -10.69 -5.28
N GLU A 25 7.32 -10.96 -6.58
CA GLU A 25 6.69 -10.09 -7.55
C GLU A 25 5.19 -10.34 -7.54
N VAL A 26 4.41 -9.28 -7.42
CA VAL A 26 2.95 -9.29 -7.52
C VAL A 26 2.59 -8.75 -8.89
N CYS A 27 1.88 -9.55 -9.66
CA CYS A 27 1.45 -9.20 -11.00
C CYS A 27 -0.08 -9.25 -11.07
N LEU A 28 -0.69 -8.22 -11.66
CA LEU A 28 -2.13 -8.12 -11.85
C LEU A 28 -2.51 -8.67 -13.24
N ASP A 29 -3.26 -9.76 -13.28
CA ASP A 29 -3.79 -10.34 -14.54
C ASP A 29 -5.16 -9.77 -14.92
N ASP A 30 -5.86 -9.17 -13.96
CA ASP A 30 -7.15 -8.54 -14.23
C ASP A 30 -6.96 -7.19 -14.92
N LEU A 31 -7.16 -7.20 -16.24
CA LEU A 31 -7.13 -6.03 -17.10
C LEU A 31 -8.53 -5.45 -17.36
N SER A 32 -9.57 -5.90 -16.65
CA SER A 32 -10.93 -5.38 -16.84
C SER A 32 -11.06 -3.91 -16.42
N VAL A 33 -10.22 -3.46 -15.50
CA VAL A 33 -10.16 -2.08 -15.03
C VAL A 33 -8.91 -1.42 -15.60
N ASN A 34 -9.12 -0.42 -16.44
CA ASN A 34 -8.06 0.46 -16.91
C ASN A 34 -8.17 1.83 -16.22
N PRO A 35 -7.37 2.09 -15.17
CA PRO A 35 -7.46 3.34 -14.42
C PRO A 35 -7.02 4.56 -15.25
N THR A 36 -6.27 4.36 -16.34
CA THR A 36 -5.75 5.44 -17.18
C THR A 36 -6.65 5.77 -18.36
N GLY A 37 -7.50 4.83 -18.77
CA GLY A 37 -8.28 4.90 -20.01
C GLY A 37 -7.47 4.67 -21.30
N ASP A 38 -6.14 4.56 -21.22
CA ASP A 38 -5.27 4.33 -22.37
C ASP A 38 -5.30 2.83 -22.79
N PRO A 39 -5.73 2.48 -24.01
CA PRO A 39 -5.82 1.08 -24.45
C PRO A 39 -4.47 0.36 -24.54
N THR A 40 -3.34 1.08 -24.51
CA THR A 40 -1.99 0.52 -24.52
C THR A 40 -1.43 0.28 -23.13
N TRP A 41 -2.12 0.75 -22.09
CA TRP A 41 -1.68 0.59 -20.72
C TRP A 41 -1.72 -0.87 -20.28
N SER A 42 -0.66 -1.29 -19.57
CA SER A 42 -0.59 -2.57 -18.89
C SER A 42 -0.10 -2.37 -17.46
N PRO A 43 -0.64 -3.11 -16.48
CA PRO A 43 -0.15 -3.04 -15.11
C PRO A 43 1.32 -3.49 -15.05
N VAL A 44 2.09 -2.77 -14.23
CA VAL A 44 3.48 -3.13 -13.93
C VAL A 44 3.47 -3.94 -12.63
N HIS A 45 4.36 -4.93 -12.55
CA HIS A 45 4.54 -5.69 -11.32
C HIS A 45 5.10 -4.82 -10.19
N CYS A 46 4.83 -5.19 -8.94
CA CYS A 46 5.49 -4.61 -7.77
C CYS A 46 6.12 -5.70 -6.90
N VAL A 47 7.18 -5.37 -6.17
CA VAL A 47 7.81 -6.28 -5.22
C VAL A 47 7.24 -6.04 -3.83
N MET A 48 6.68 -7.09 -3.23
CA MET A 48 6.05 -7.04 -1.91
C MET A 48 6.57 -8.19 -1.02
N PRO A 49 6.43 -8.09 0.31
CA PRO A 49 6.59 -9.23 1.20
C PRO A 49 5.63 -10.34 0.81
N GLY A 50 6.07 -11.60 0.88
CA GLY A 50 5.29 -12.76 0.44
C GLY A 50 3.97 -12.93 1.19
N ARG A 51 3.89 -12.36 2.41
CA ARG A 51 2.66 -12.31 3.20
C ARG A 51 1.55 -11.48 2.55
N TYR A 52 1.88 -10.53 1.67
CA TYR A 52 0.90 -9.75 0.90
C TYR A 52 -0.13 -10.62 0.17
N ARG A 53 0.27 -11.85 -0.22
CA ARG A 53 -0.63 -12.85 -0.84
C ARG A 53 -1.87 -13.15 0.00
N GLU A 54 -1.76 -13.05 1.33
CA GLU A 54 -2.86 -13.27 2.28
C GLU A 54 -3.92 -12.16 2.22
N PHE A 55 -3.56 -10.98 1.71
CA PHE A 55 -4.38 -9.77 1.74
C PHE A 55 -4.78 -9.26 0.35
N ALA A 56 -4.03 -9.59 -0.71
CA ALA A 56 -4.21 -9.15 -2.09
C ALA A 56 -5.68 -9.07 -2.55
N ASP A 57 -6.40 -10.19 -2.45
CA ASP A 57 -7.80 -10.27 -2.89
C ASP A 57 -8.74 -9.45 -2.00
N ARG A 58 -8.45 -9.35 -0.69
CA ARG A 58 -9.25 -8.54 0.24
C ARG A 58 -9.11 -7.06 -0.06
N ILE A 59 -7.90 -6.59 -0.34
CA ILE A 59 -7.64 -5.17 -0.71
C ILE A 59 -8.32 -4.84 -2.03
N ARG A 60 -8.16 -5.71 -3.04
CA ARG A 60 -8.72 -5.50 -4.39
C ARG A 60 -10.25 -5.40 -4.40
N ASN A 61 -10.90 -6.07 -3.44
CA ASN A 61 -12.34 -6.09 -3.25
C ASN A 61 -12.79 -5.27 -2.02
N LEU A 62 -11.92 -4.40 -1.48
CA LEU A 62 -12.25 -3.56 -0.34
C LEU A 62 -13.47 -2.69 -0.69
N THR A 63 -14.45 -2.66 0.21
CA THR A 63 -15.57 -1.71 0.09
C THR A 63 -15.06 -0.32 0.37
N ILE A 64 -15.30 0.59 -0.57
CA ILE A 64 -14.92 2.01 -0.48
C ILE A 64 -16.16 2.88 -0.31
N PHE A 65 -15.98 4.04 0.28
CA PHE A 65 -17.02 5.04 0.53
C PHE A 65 -16.63 6.38 -0.10
N GLU A 66 -17.63 7.23 -0.34
CA GLU A 66 -17.44 8.53 -1.01
C GLU A 66 -16.61 9.52 -0.16
N ASP A 67 -16.59 9.32 1.16
CA ASP A 67 -15.86 10.11 2.15
C ASP A 67 -14.49 9.52 2.54
N ASP A 68 -14.04 8.44 1.88
CA ASP A 68 -12.73 7.87 2.16
C ASP A 68 -11.60 8.80 1.72
N VAL A 69 -10.66 9.09 2.63
CA VAL A 69 -9.44 9.85 2.35
C VAL A 69 -8.23 8.92 2.24
N TRP A 70 -7.59 8.91 1.07
CA TRP A 70 -6.48 8.03 0.76
C TRP A 70 -5.13 8.77 0.76
N ILE A 71 -4.16 8.23 1.49
CA ILE A 71 -2.77 8.72 1.47
C ILE A 71 -1.89 7.65 0.85
N VAL A 72 -1.56 7.84 -0.43
CA VAL A 72 -0.81 6.87 -1.24
C VAL A 72 0.55 7.43 -1.58
N THR A 73 1.62 6.79 -1.11
CA THR A 73 3.00 7.21 -1.39
C THR A 73 3.90 6.01 -1.63
N PHE A 74 5.02 6.21 -2.33
CA PHE A 74 6.14 5.28 -2.23
C PHE A 74 6.70 5.28 -0.79
N PRO A 75 7.21 4.15 -0.26
CA PRO A 75 7.74 4.11 1.09
C PRO A 75 8.80 5.19 1.34
N LYS A 76 8.74 5.81 2.52
CA LYS A 76 9.66 6.87 2.98
C LYS A 76 9.58 8.21 2.23
N ALA A 77 8.49 8.47 1.52
CA ALA A 77 8.25 9.75 0.82
C ALA A 77 7.48 10.81 1.67
N GLY A 78 7.50 10.71 3.00
CA GLY A 78 6.85 11.69 3.89
C GLY A 78 5.43 11.32 4.36
N THR A 79 5.01 10.07 4.17
CA THR A 79 3.67 9.55 4.51
C THR A 79 3.21 9.91 5.93
N THR A 80 4.09 9.77 6.93
CA THR A 80 3.77 10.09 8.33
C THR A 80 3.42 11.56 8.55
N TRP A 81 4.11 12.48 7.88
CA TRP A 81 3.79 13.91 7.97
C TRP A 81 2.48 14.22 7.27
N THR A 82 2.26 13.63 6.08
CA THR A 82 1.00 13.80 5.34
C THR A 82 -0.19 13.27 6.12
N GLN A 83 -0.08 12.08 6.73
CA GLN A 83 -1.12 11.53 7.61
C GLN A 83 -1.49 12.51 8.71
N GLU A 84 -0.50 13.16 9.31
CA GLU A 84 -0.77 14.06 10.42
C GLU A 84 -1.39 15.39 9.99
N MET A 85 -0.91 15.97 8.90
CA MET A 85 -1.47 17.20 8.35
C MET A 85 -2.91 17.00 7.85
N VAL A 86 -3.17 15.91 7.12
CA VAL A 86 -4.50 15.60 6.59
C VAL A 86 -5.49 15.39 7.73
N TRP A 87 -5.10 14.61 8.75
CA TRP A 87 -5.98 14.34 9.88
C TRP A 87 -6.37 15.63 10.63
N LEU A 88 -5.39 16.50 10.90
CA LEU A 88 -5.66 17.80 11.54
C LEU A 88 -6.56 18.71 10.71
N ILE A 89 -6.35 18.78 9.39
CA ILE A 89 -7.19 19.60 8.50
C ILE A 89 -8.64 19.10 8.53
N ASP A 90 -8.83 17.79 8.51
CA ASP A 90 -10.16 17.14 8.53
C ASP A 90 -10.87 17.28 9.88
N HIS A 91 -10.13 17.52 10.96
CA HIS A 91 -10.63 17.61 12.34
C HIS A 91 -10.43 19.01 12.95
N ASP A 92 -10.62 20.07 12.16
CA ASP A 92 -10.62 21.47 12.62
C ASP A 92 -9.37 21.88 13.44
N LEU A 93 -8.22 21.30 13.12
CA LEU A 93 -6.93 21.48 13.81
C LEU A 93 -6.98 21.08 15.29
N ASP A 94 -7.64 19.96 15.63
CA ASP A 94 -7.68 19.42 17.00
C ASP A 94 -6.32 18.81 17.44
N TYR A 95 -5.45 19.69 17.96
CA TYR A 95 -4.16 19.31 18.51
C TYR A 95 -4.25 18.54 19.85
N GLU A 96 -5.35 18.69 20.60
CA GLU A 96 -5.51 18.00 21.87
C GLU A 96 -5.71 16.51 21.64
N MET A 97 -6.58 16.15 20.69
CA MET A 97 -6.86 14.77 20.35
C MET A 97 -5.62 14.08 19.74
N THR A 98 -4.95 14.72 18.78
CA THR A 98 -3.74 14.15 18.15
C THR A 98 -2.61 13.85 19.13
N SER A 99 -2.54 14.59 20.24
CA SER A 99 -1.57 14.32 21.32
C SER A 99 -1.92 13.09 22.17
N LYS A 100 -3.20 12.68 22.21
CA LYS A 100 -3.71 11.58 23.02
C LYS A 100 -3.84 10.27 22.25
N VAL A 101 -4.18 10.34 20.96
CA VAL A 101 -4.42 9.16 20.12
C VAL A 101 -3.30 8.99 19.11
N ILE A 102 -2.70 7.80 19.12
CA ILE A 102 -1.58 7.47 18.24
C ILE A 102 -2.00 7.47 16.77
N LEU A 103 -1.08 7.85 15.88
CA LEU A 103 -1.36 7.97 14.45
C LEU A 103 -1.91 6.68 13.81
N LYS A 104 -1.47 5.51 14.29
CA LYS A 104 -1.93 4.19 13.79
C LYS A 104 -3.41 3.91 14.05
N GLU A 105 -4.00 4.56 15.05
CA GLU A 105 -5.44 4.44 15.33
C GLU A 105 -6.25 5.45 14.52
N ARG A 106 -5.61 6.52 14.04
CA ARG A 106 -6.23 7.60 13.25
C ARG A 106 -6.12 7.38 11.75
N SER A 107 -5.14 6.61 11.30
CA SER A 107 -4.93 6.24 9.90
C SER A 107 -4.64 4.74 9.80
N ILE A 108 -5.54 4.02 9.15
CA ILE A 108 -5.41 2.58 8.94
C ILE A 108 -4.33 2.34 7.88
N TYR A 109 -3.34 1.52 8.23
CA TYR A 109 -2.34 1.04 7.30
C TYR A 109 -2.90 -0.17 6.54
N LEU A 110 -3.03 -0.04 5.22
CA LEU A 110 -3.62 -1.08 4.39
C LEU A 110 -2.62 -2.22 4.14
N GLU A 111 -1.43 -1.92 3.60
CA GLU A 111 -0.44 -2.90 3.11
C GLU A 111 1.01 -2.42 3.21
#